data_AF-A0A2N6GFC8-F1
#
_entry.id   AF-A0A2N6GFC8-F1
#
_cell.length_a   1.000
_cell.length_b   1.000
_cell.length_c   1.000
_cell.angle_alpha   90.00
_cell.angle_beta   90.00
_cell.angle_gamma   90.00
#
_symmetry.space_group_name_H-M   'P 1'
#
loop_
_entity.id
_entity.type
_entity.pdbx_description
1 polymer ?
#
loop_
_entity_poly.entity_id
_entity_poly.type
_entity_poly.pdbx_seq_one_letter_code
_entity_poly.pdbx_strand_id
1 'polypeptide(L)'
;MSTKWDTRFLGLAAHISSWSKDPSSQVGAVITDGNRIISLGYNGFAAGVHDTAERLTDRACKLNLTIHAEENAMIFAKRDLTGCTVYVTHPPCPRCASKLVQEEVKRIVFISPSEDFLSRWADDLTISYEMYEEAGIEHKAYDLDEINIDNAKVTVAPGGFFKQVLSRLLAGVTRS
;
A
#
# COMPACT_ATOMS: atom_id res chain seq x y z
N MET A 1 -11.96 12.20 -12.50
CA MET A 1 -10.60 12.76 -12.69
C MET A 1 -9.69 12.26 -11.58
N SER A 2 -8.60 11.59 -11.96
CA SER A 2 -7.54 11.16 -11.05
C SER A 2 -6.78 12.38 -10.49
N THR A 3 -6.55 12.44 -9.18
CA THR A 3 -5.68 13.51 -8.67
C THR A 3 -4.22 13.12 -8.93
N LYS A 4 -3.41 14.08 -9.39
CA LYS A 4 -1.96 13.90 -9.59
C LYS A 4 -1.25 13.34 -8.35
N TRP A 5 -1.77 13.61 -7.16
CA TRP A 5 -1.20 13.13 -5.91
C TRP A 5 -1.56 11.68 -5.61
N ASP A 6 -2.79 11.25 -5.94
CA ASP A 6 -3.19 9.86 -5.74
C ASP A 6 -2.29 8.90 -6.53
N THR A 7 -2.05 9.19 -7.81
CA THR A 7 -1.18 8.34 -8.64
C THR A 7 0.27 8.33 -8.15
N ARG A 8 0.76 9.45 -7.61
CA ARG A 8 2.11 9.53 -7.02
C ARG A 8 2.23 8.70 -5.75
N PHE A 9 1.26 8.79 -4.84
CA PHE A 9 1.30 8.06 -3.58
C PHE A 9 0.96 6.58 -3.75
N LEU A 10 0.11 6.21 -4.70
CA LEU A 10 -0.08 4.81 -5.12
C LEU A 10 1.20 4.25 -5.77
N GLY A 11 1.87 5.02 -6.63
CA GLY A 11 3.17 4.63 -7.18
C GLY A 11 4.24 4.46 -6.10
N LEU A 12 4.25 5.33 -5.08
CA LEU A 12 5.10 5.15 -3.91
C LEU A 12 4.71 3.89 -3.13
N ALA A 13 3.43 3.66 -2.84
CA ALA A 13 2.96 2.45 -2.15
C ALA A 13 3.39 1.17 -2.89
N ALA A 14 3.33 1.16 -4.22
CA ALA A 14 3.83 0.07 -5.05
C ALA A 14 5.36 -0.09 -4.95
N HIS A 15 6.12 0.99 -4.81
CA HIS A 15 7.55 0.88 -4.52
C HIS A 15 7.82 0.31 -3.12
N ILE A 16 7.09 0.80 -2.10
CA ILE A 16 7.23 0.33 -0.72
C ILE A 16 6.84 -1.16 -0.58
N SER A 17 5.87 -1.65 -1.37
CA SER A 17 5.50 -3.07 -1.35
C SER A 17 6.68 -3.99 -1.71
N SER A 18 7.61 -3.54 -2.55
CA SER A 18 8.82 -4.31 -2.91
C SER A 18 9.76 -4.62 -1.74
N TRP A 19 9.55 -3.99 -0.57
CA TRP A 19 10.31 -4.26 0.65
C TRP A 19 9.74 -5.45 1.44
N SER A 20 8.53 -5.91 1.10
CA SER A 20 7.94 -7.14 1.64
C SER A 20 8.75 -8.36 1.21
N LYS A 21 8.98 -9.26 2.17
CA LYS A 21 9.62 -10.56 1.92
C LYS A 21 8.61 -11.68 1.67
N ASP A 22 7.30 -11.40 1.71
CA ASP A 22 6.29 -12.40 1.40
C ASP A 22 6.42 -12.82 -0.08
N PRO A 23 6.63 -14.10 -0.41
CA PRO A 23 6.78 -14.54 -1.79
C PRO A 23 5.46 -14.51 -2.59
N SER A 24 4.30 -14.51 -1.93
CA SER A 24 3.01 -14.59 -2.61
C SER A 24 2.31 -13.24 -2.79
N SER A 25 2.46 -12.33 -1.83
CA SER A 25 1.66 -11.11 -1.79
C SER A 25 2.45 -9.97 -1.18
N GLN A 26 2.97 -9.08 -2.02
CA GLN A 26 3.66 -7.87 -1.58
C GLN A 26 2.70 -6.69 -1.57
N VAL A 27 2.38 -6.21 -0.36
CA VAL A 27 1.45 -5.10 -0.13
C VAL A 27 2.23 -3.93 0.45
N GLY A 28 2.00 -2.73 -0.07
CA GLY A 28 2.53 -1.48 0.46
C GLY A 28 1.43 -0.47 0.74
N ALA A 29 1.67 0.39 1.72
CA ALA A 29 0.78 1.44 2.19
C ALA A 29 1.55 2.75 2.48
N VAL A 30 0.91 3.88 2.23
CA VAL A 30 1.41 5.24 2.49
C VAL A 30 0.30 6.04 3.14
N ILE A 31 0.58 6.64 4.30
CA ILE A 31 -0.36 7.54 5.00
C ILE A 31 0.09 8.98 4.80
N THR A 32 -0.86 9.86 4.50
CA THR A 32 -0.59 11.27 4.23
C THR A 32 -1.55 12.22 4.94
N ASP A 33 -1.05 13.40 5.26
CA ASP A 33 -1.84 14.56 5.69
C ASP A 33 -1.70 15.64 4.61
N GLY A 34 -2.73 15.75 3.76
CA GLY A 34 -2.64 16.47 2.50
C GLY A 34 -1.58 15.85 1.58
N ASN A 35 -0.57 16.63 1.20
CA ASN A 35 0.53 16.15 0.35
C ASN A 35 1.79 15.80 1.16
N ARG A 36 1.69 15.69 2.48
CA ARG A 36 2.80 15.35 3.37
C ARG A 36 2.70 13.89 3.77
N ILE A 37 3.79 13.14 3.54
CA ILE A 37 3.87 11.75 4.00
C ILE A 37 4.02 11.75 5.51
N ILE A 38 3.15 10.97 6.16
CA ILE A 38 3.16 10.74 7.61
C ILE A 38 3.86 9.43 7.93
N SER A 39 3.50 8.36 7.22
CA SER A 39 4.00 7.02 7.49
C SER A 39 3.99 6.15 6.24
N LEU A 40 4.78 5.09 6.28
CA LEU A 40 4.93 4.10 5.23
C LEU A 40 4.83 2.71 5.89
N GLY A 41 4.28 1.75 5.16
CA GLY A 41 4.20 0.36 5.63
C GLY A 41 4.24 -0.62 4.48
N TYR A 42 4.75 -1.81 4.74
CA TYR A 42 4.64 -2.98 3.88
C TYR A 42 4.28 -4.19 4.74
N ASN A 43 3.72 -5.24 4.15
CA ASN A 43 3.35 -6.42 4.91
C ASN A 43 4.59 -7.25 5.30
N GLY A 44 4.62 -7.76 6.52
CA GLY A 44 5.75 -8.54 7.03
C GLY A 44 5.57 -8.96 8.48
N PHE A 45 6.48 -9.78 8.98
CA PHE A 45 6.48 -10.15 10.40
C PHE A 45 6.92 -8.97 11.27
N ALA A 46 6.55 -9.01 12.55
CA ALA A 46 6.91 -7.97 13.51
C ALA A 46 8.42 -7.77 13.63
N ALA A 47 8.85 -6.55 13.98
CA ALA A 47 10.25 -6.21 14.14
C ALA A 47 10.96 -7.19 15.10
N GLY A 48 12.09 -7.75 14.67
CA GLY A 48 12.85 -8.74 15.43
C GLY A 48 12.35 -10.19 15.31
N VAL A 49 11.23 -10.44 14.61
CA VAL A 49 10.75 -11.80 14.33
C VAL A 49 11.37 -12.32 13.03
N HIS A 50 11.99 -13.51 13.08
CA HIS A 50 12.65 -14.09 11.91
C HIS A 50 11.67 -14.50 10.80
N ASP A 51 11.94 -14.05 9.60
CA ASP A 51 11.18 -14.29 8.36
C ASP A 51 11.83 -15.39 7.51
N THR A 52 12.06 -16.55 8.11
CA THR A 52 12.64 -17.70 7.39
C THR A 52 11.73 -18.17 6.27
N ALA A 53 12.31 -18.66 5.17
CA ALA A 53 11.57 -19.15 4.01
C ALA A 53 10.49 -20.19 4.39
N GLU A 54 10.84 -21.12 5.28
CA GLU A 54 9.91 -22.13 5.82
C GLU A 54 8.63 -21.50 6.39
N ARG A 55 8.77 -20.47 7.23
CA ARG A 55 7.64 -19.77 7.87
C ARG A 55 6.84 -18.93 6.89
N LEU A 56 7.49 -18.36 5.88
CA LEU A 56 6.82 -17.59 4.82
C LEU A 56 6.07 -18.50 3.84
N THR A 57 6.50 -19.75 3.67
CA THR A 57 5.82 -20.74 2.82
C THR A 57 4.71 -21.51 3.56
N ASP A 58 4.79 -21.66 4.88
CA ASP A 58 3.69 -22.20 5.68
C ASP A 58 2.57 -21.16 5.81
N ARG A 59 1.48 -21.37 5.06
CA ARG A 59 0.32 -20.47 5.05
C ARG A 59 -0.30 -20.26 6.43
N ALA A 60 -0.41 -21.31 7.25
CA ALA A 60 -1.05 -21.20 8.56
C ALA A 60 -0.18 -20.39 9.53
N CYS A 61 1.14 -20.63 9.51
CA CYS A 61 2.10 -19.85 10.28
C CYS A 61 2.10 -18.38 9.82
N LYS A 62 2.22 -18.17 8.50
CA LYS A 62 2.30 -16.83 7.90
C LYS A 62 1.11 -15.95 8.25
N LEU A 63 -0.11 -16.46 8.08
CA LEU A 63 -1.34 -15.68 8.32
C LEU A 63 -1.45 -15.17 9.76
N ASN A 64 -0.86 -15.87 10.73
CA ASN A 64 -0.88 -15.45 12.13
C ASN A 64 0.24 -14.45 12.50
N LEU A 65 1.29 -14.36 11.69
CA LEU A 65 2.49 -13.57 11.99
C LEU A 65 2.59 -12.30 11.16
N THR A 66 1.98 -12.29 9.97
CA THR A 66 2.02 -11.15 9.08
C THR A 66 1.20 -10.00 9.63
N ILE A 67 1.87 -8.87 9.84
CA ILE A 67 1.24 -7.57 10.00
C ILE A 67 1.02 -7.00 8.61
N HIS A 68 -0.20 -6.55 8.32
CA HIS A 68 -0.56 -5.95 7.04
C HIS A 68 0.13 -4.60 6.83
N ALA A 69 0.22 -4.15 5.57
CA ALA A 69 0.93 -2.91 5.25
C ALA A 69 0.28 -1.69 5.90
N GLU A 70 -1.04 -1.64 5.90
CA GLU A 70 -1.87 -0.62 6.53
C GLU A 70 -1.63 -0.56 8.03
N GLU A 71 -1.61 -1.72 8.68
CA GLU A 71 -1.33 -1.84 10.11
C GLU A 71 0.07 -1.37 10.47
N ASN A 72 1.07 -1.82 9.70
CA ASN A 72 2.44 -1.34 9.89
C ASN A 72 2.52 0.18 9.72
N ALA A 73 1.89 0.75 8.69
CA ALA A 73 1.88 2.19 8.48
C ALA A 73 1.24 2.94 9.67
N MET A 74 0.12 2.45 10.22
CA MET A 74 -0.53 3.03 11.40
C MET A 74 0.39 2.94 12.64
N ILE A 75 0.94 1.76 12.93
CA ILE A 75 1.84 1.53 14.07
C ILE A 75 3.07 2.46 14.01
N PHE A 76 3.63 2.67 12.82
CA PHE A 76 4.79 3.54 12.65
C PHE A 76 4.49 5.03 12.69
N ALA A 77 3.24 5.45 12.43
CA ALA A 77 2.89 6.87 12.40
C ALA A 77 3.12 7.55 13.75
N LYS A 78 2.84 6.86 14.87
CA LYS A 78 3.02 7.36 16.26
C LYS A 78 2.41 8.75 16.49
N ARG A 79 1.34 9.08 15.78
CA ARG A 79 0.60 10.32 15.87
C ARG A 79 -0.86 10.09 15.48
N ASP A 80 -1.68 11.08 15.80
CA ASP A 80 -3.06 11.16 15.35
C ASP A 80 -3.14 11.13 13.81
N LEU A 81 -4.04 10.28 13.32
CA LEU A 81 -4.34 10.02 11.92
C LEU A 81 -5.72 10.54 11.49
N THR A 82 -6.48 11.17 12.39
CA THR A 82 -7.77 11.77 12.06
C THR A 82 -7.62 12.71 10.86
N GLY A 83 -8.47 12.52 9.85
CA GLY A 83 -8.45 13.36 8.64
C GLY A 83 -7.41 12.96 7.58
N CYS A 84 -6.53 11.99 7.84
CA CYS A 84 -5.49 11.56 6.91
C CYS A 84 -6.07 10.78 5.72
N THR A 85 -5.26 10.65 4.66
CA THR A 85 -5.53 9.77 3.52
C THR A 85 -4.56 8.60 3.51
N VAL A 86 -5.09 7.39 3.32
CA VAL A 86 -4.30 6.16 3.18
C VAL A 86 -4.30 5.69 1.74
N TYR A 87 -3.11 5.47 1.19
CA TYR A 87 -2.88 4.92 -0.14
C TYR A 87 -2.34 3.50 -0.01
N VAL A 88 -2.99 2.52 -0.60
CA VAL A 88 -2.59 1.11 -0.45
C VAL A 88 -2.65 0.37 -1.78
N THR A 89 -1.69 -0.53 -2.00
CA THR A 89 -1.61 -1.31 -3.25
C THR A 89 -2.76 -2.28 -3.46
N HIS A 90 -3.40 -2.74 -2.39
CA HIS A 90 -4.51 -3.69 -2.41
C HIS A 90 -5.65 -3.12 -1.55
N PRO A 91 -6.92 -3.35 -1.90
CA PRO A 91 -8.04 -2.91 -1.06
C PRO A 91 -7.89 -3.48 0.36
N PRO A 92 -8.05 -2.67 1.43
CA PRO A 92 -7.90 -3.16 2.79
C PRO A 92 -8.91 -4.26 3.12
N CYS A 93 -8.46 -5.31 3.82
CA CYS A 93 -9.35 -6.34 4.34
C CYS A 93 -10.21 -5.79 5.51
N PRO A 94 -11.27 -6.49 5.95
CA PRO A 94 -12.15 -6.01 7.03
C PRO A 94 -11.43 -5.62 8.31
N ARG A 95 -10.37 -6.34 8.68
CA ARG A 95 -9.57 -6.06 9.87
C ARG A 95 -8.73 -4.78 9.75
N CYS A 96 -8.24 -4.47 8.55
CA CYS A 96 -7.52 -3.22 8.32
C CYS A 96 -8.50 -2.06 8.15
N ALA A 97 -9.60 -2.27 7.41
CA ALA A 97 -10.68 -1.33 7.23
C ALA A 97 -11.26 -0.84 8.56
N SER A 98 -11.64 -1.76 9.46
CA SER A 98 -12.13 -1.40 10.81
C SER A 98 -11.14 -0.58 11.63
N LYS A 99 -9.83 -0.87 11.54
CA LYS A 99 -8.79 -0.08 12.23
C LYS A 99 -8.64 1.31 11.63
N LEU A 100 -8.64 1.41 10.30
CA LEU A 100 -8.58 2.70 9.60
C LEU A 100 -9.80 3.56 9.94
N VAL A 101 -10.99 2.96 10.01
CA VAL A 101 -12.21 3.62 10.47
C VAL A 101 -12.06 4.11 11.90
N GLN A 102 -11.53 3.28 12.79
CA GLN A 102 -11.32 3.65 14.19
C GLN A 102 -10.28 4.77 14.39
N GLU A 103 -9.29 4.87 13.50
CA GLU A 103 -8.32 5.96 13.43
C GLU A 103 -8.88 7.23 12.74
N GLU A 104 -10.16 7.23 12.37
CA GLU A 104 -10.87 8.35 11.75
C GLU A 104 -10.15 8.90 10.49
N VAL A 105 -9.54 8.00 9.71
CA VAL A 105 -8.98 8.39 8.41
C VAL A 105 -10.12 8.88 7.52
N LYS A 106 -9.88 9.97 6.82
CA LYS A 106 -10.93 10.58 5.99
C LYS A 106 -11.11 9.86 4.67
N ARG A 107 -10.02 9.27 4.15
CA ARG A 107 -9.98 8.78 2.78
C ARG A 107 -9.07 7.58 2.61
N ILE A 108 -9.53 6.59 1.86
CA ILE A 108 -8.79 5.37 1.52
C ILE A 108 -8.74 5.25 0.00
N VAL A 109 -7.52 5.15 -0.55
CA VAL A 109 -7.28 5.08 -1.99
C VAL A 109 -6.49 3.82 -2.28
N PHE A 110 -6.95 3.03 -3.25
CA PHE A 110 -6.34 1.75 -3.57
C PHE A 110 -6.36 1.44 -5.07
N ILE A 111 -5.60 0.43 -5.46
CA ILE A 111 -5.59 -0.07 -6.83
C ILE A 111 -6.74 -1.05 -7.01
N SER A 112 -7.48 -0.95 -8.11
CA SER A 112 -8.56 -1.86 -8.45
C SER A 112 -8.07 -3.32 -8.37
N PRO A 113 -8.74 -4.19 -7.59
CA PRO A 113 -8.34 -5.59 -7.48
C PRO A 113 -8.55 -6.33 -8.80
N SER A 114 -7.70 -7.31 -9.07
CA SER A 114 -7.86 -8.20 -10.24
C SER A 114 -9.05 -9.16 -10.06
N GLU A 115 -9.53 -9.75 -11.16
CA GLU A 115 -10.58 -10.76 -11.11
C GLU A 115 -10.20 -11.98 -10.24
N ASP A 116 -8.94 -12.45 -10.31
CA ASP A 116 -8.46 -13.54 -9.44
C ASP A 116 -8.51 -13.15 -7.95
N PHE A 117 -8.15 -11.90 -7.63
CA PHE A 117 -8.26 -11.40 -6.26
C PHE A 117 -9.72 -11.39 -5.79
N LEU A 118 -10.62 -10.83 -6.61
CA LEU A 118 -12.05 -10.76 -6.31
C LEU A 118 -12.67 -12.14 -6.14
N SER A 119 -12.27 -13.13 -6.95
CA SER A 119 -12.78 -14.51 -6.84
C SER A 119 -12.56 -15.15 -5.46
N ARG A 120 -11.60 -14.64 -4.69
CA ARG A 120 -11.22 -15.17 -3.37
C ARG A 120 -11.66 -14.29 -2.21
N TRP A 121 -11.85 -12.99 -2.45
CA TRP A 121 -11.97 -11.99 -1.38
C TRP A 121 -13.13 -11.00 -1.58
N ALA A 122 -14.01 -11.21 -2.57
CA ALA A 122 -15.12 -10.28 -2.83
C ALA A 122 -16.03 -10.07 -1.61
N ASP A 123 -16.33 -11.13 -0.85
CA ASP A 123 -17.17 -11.05 0.34
C ASP A 123 -16.51 -10.20 1.43
N ASP A 124 -15.21 -10.40 1.68
CA ASP A 124 -14.41 -9.58 2.60
C ASP A 124 -14.35 -8.10 2.18
N LEU A 125 -14.22 -7.83 0.87
CA LEU A 125 -14.22 -6.45 0.39
C LEU A 125 -15.58 -5.78 0.54
N THR A 126 -16.67 -6.53 0.36
CA THR A 126 -18.03 -6.01 0.56
C THR A 126 -18.19 -5.50 1.99
N ILE A 127 -17.78 -6.30 2.99
CA ILE A 127 -17.79 -5.90 4.40
C ILE A 127 -16.96 -4.62 4.62
N SER A 128 -15.81 -4.52 3.96
CA SER A 128 -14.93 -3.35 4.07
C SER A 128 -15.58 -2.09 3.50
N TYR A 129 -16.25 -2.20 2.35
CA TYR A 129 -16.97 -1.08 1.73
C TYR A 129 -18.18 -0.64 2.55
N GLU A 130 -18.94 -1.58 3.12
CA GLU A 130 -20.05 -1.27 4.03
C GLU A 130 -19.55 -0.45 5.23
N MET A 131 -18.43 -0.83 5.85
CA MET A 131 -17.83 -0.05 6.93
C MET A 131 -17.42 1.36 6.50
N TYR A 132 -16.89 1.54 5.28
CA TYR A 132 -16.54 2.87 4.79
C TYR A 132 -17.77 3.75 4.60
N GLU A 133 -18.85 3.20 4.04
CA GLU A 133 -20.11 3.93 3.84
C GLU A 133 -20.77 4.30 5.16
N GLU A 134 -20.85 3.36 6.12
CA GLU A 134 -21.41 3.61 7.45
C GLU A 134 -20.64 4.69 8.22
N ALA A 135 -19.31 4.70 8.10
CA ALA A 135 -18.44 5.66 8.77
C ALA A 135 -18.25 6.97 7.99
N GLY A 136 -18.76 7.08 6.77
CA GLY A 136 -18.58 8.26 5.92
C GLY A 136 -17.14 8.46 5.42
N ILE A 137 -16.38 7.38 5.23
CA ILE A 137 -15.02 7.41 4.70
C ILE A 137 -15.05 7.43 3.18
N GLU A 138 -14.39 8.42 2.58
CA GLU A 138 -14.24 8.46 1.13
C GLU A 138 -13.32 7.30 0.70
N HIS A 139 -13.79 6.43 -0.19
CA HIS A 139 -12.96 5.37 -0.74
C HIS A 139 -12.91 5.44 -2.27
N LYS A 140 -11.73 5.19 -2.84
CA LYS A 140 -11.52 5.29 -4.29
C LYS A 140 -10.55 4.24 -4.81
N ALA A 141 -11.03 3.45 -5.77
CA ALA A 141 -10.22 2.58 -6.59
C ALA A 141 -9.66 3.32 -7.82
N TYR A 142 -8.46 2.94 -8.24
CA TYR A 142 -7.84 3.36 -9.49
C TYR A 142 -7.43 2.15 -10.31
N ASP A 143 -7.75 2.16 -11.59
CA ASP A 143 -7.28 1.13 -12.51
C ASP A 143 -5.78 1.30 -12.79
N LEU A 144 -5.09 0.19 -13.09
CA LEU A 144 -3.63 0.19 -13.25
C LEU A 144 -3.14 1.15 -14.35
N ASP A 145 -3.92 1.32 -15.42
CA ASP A 145 -3.63 2.23 -16.54
C ASP A 145 -3.79 3.70 -16.15
N GLU A 146 -4.59 4.02 -15.13
CA GLU A 146 -4.68 5.37 -14.56
C GLU A 146 -3.46 5.71 -13.69
N ILE A 147 -2.79 4.71 -13.13
CA ILE A 147 -1.56 4.83 -12.32
C ILE A 147 -0.36 4.90 -13.27
N ASN A 148 -0.33 5.93 -14.11
CA ASN A 148 0.75 6.09 -15.06
C ASN A 148 2.04 6.58 -14.35
N ILE A 149 3.11 5.79 -14.43
CA ILE A 149 4.47 6.11 -13.95
C ILE A 149 5.00 7.39 -14.63
N ASP A 150 4.50 7.75 -15.82
CA ASP A 150 4.80 9.01 -16.49
C ASP A 150 4.23 10.23 -15.76
N ASN A 151 3.19 10.10 -14.92
CA ASN A 151 2.72 11.19 -14.04
C ASN A 151 3.60 11.35 -12.79
N ALA A 152 4.33 10.28 -12.45
CA ALA A 152 5.49 10.31 -11.57
C ALA A 152 6.76 10.73 -12.32
N LYS A 153 6.65 11.43 -13.47
CA LYS A 153 7.76 12.10 -14.16
C LYS A 153 8.65 12.78 -13.14
N VAL A 154 9.76 12.10 -12.86
CA VAL A 154 10.92 12.66 -12.19
C VAL A 154 11.36 13.78 -13.11
N THR A 155 11.23 15.03 -12.65
CA THR A 155 11.66 16.19 -13.41
C THR A 155 13.13 15.94 -13.78
N VAL A 156 13.41 15.79 -15.07
CA VAL A 156 14.77 15.51 -15.52
C VAL A 156 15.57 16.79 -15.31
N ALA A 157 16.31 16.85 -14.22
CA ALA A 157 17.27 17.93 -14.00
C ALA A 157 18.20 18.03 -15.24
N PRO A 158 18.59 19.25 -15.65
CA PRO A 158 19.55 19.43 -16.75
C PRO A 158 20.78 18.53 -16.53
N GLY A 159 21.19 17.79 -17.57
CA GLY A 159 22.29 16.83 -17.49
C GLY A 159 21.88 15.37 -17.24
N GLY A 160 20.59 15.07 -17.12
CA GLY A 160 20.11 13.68 -17.09
C GLY A 160 20.48 12.92 -15.82
N PHE A 161 20.87 13.62 -14.74
CA PHE A 161 21.22 13.05 -13.44
C PHE A 161 20.18 12.04 -12.95
N PHE A 162 18.90 12.42 -12.99
CA PHE A 162 17.82 11.52 -12.57
C PHE A 162 17.68 10.28 -13.46
N LYS A 163 17.94 10.39 -14.77
CA LYS A 163 17.94 9.22 -15.67
C LYS A 163 19.07 8.26 -15.33
N GLN A 164 20.25 8.80 -14.99
CA GLN A 164 21.41 8.00 -14.56
C GLN A 164 21.16 7.31 -13.22
N VAL A 165 20.61 8.04 -12.24
CA VAL A 165 20.25 7.50 -10.92
C VAL A 165 19.18 6.41 -11.07
N LEU A 166 18.09 6.70 -11.78
CA LEU A 166 16.99 5.75 -11.98
C LEU A 166 17.47 4.50 -12.75
N SER A 167 18.30 4.66 -13.79
CA SER A 167 18.88 3.52 -14.50
C SER A 167 19.75 2.64 -13.60
N ARG A 168 20.48 3.21 -12.65
CA ARG A 168 21.32 2.43 -11.72
C ARG A 168 20.49 1.74 -10.65
N LEU A 169 19.45 2.40 -10.14
CA LEU A 169 18.53 1.83 -9.16
C LEU A 169 17.70 0.69 -9.76
N LEU A 170 17.23 0.84 -11.01
CA LEU A 170 16.43 -0.17 -11.70
C LEU A 170 17.27 -1.29 -12.34
N ALA A 171 18.51 -1.03 -12.73
CA ALA A 171 19.42 -2.07 -13.27
C ALA A 171 19.85 -3.11 -12.21
N GLY A 172 19.58 -2.87 -10.92
CA GLY A 172 19.82 -3.84 -9.84
C GLY A 172 18.73 -4.90 -9.68
N VAL A 173 17.58 -4.76 -10.35
CA VAL A 173 16.42 -5.65 -10.20
C VAL A 173 16.53 -6.92 -11.09
N THR A 174 17.50 -6.98 -12.00
CA THR A 174 17.80 -8.18 -12.80
C THR A 174 19.08 -8.89 -12.34
N ARG A 175 19.15 -9.32 -11.07
CA ARG A 175 20.12 -10.36 -10.67
C ARG A 175 19.54 -11.30 -9.60
N SER A 176 19.52 -12.57 -10.01
CA SER A 176 19.31 -13.85 -9.29
C SER A 176 18.00 -14.04 -8.55
#